data_AF-A0A9B0TU79-F1
#
_entry.id   AF-A0A9B0TU79-F1
#
_cell.length_a   1.000
_cell.length_b   1.000
_cell.length_c   1.000
_cell.angle_alpha   90.00
_cell.angle_beta   90.00
_cell.angle_gamma   90.00
#
_symmetry.space_group_name_H-M   'P 1'
#
loop_
_entity.id
_entity.type
_entity.pdbx_description
1 polymer ?
#
loop_
_entity_poly.entity_id
_entity_poly.type
_entity_poly.pdbx_seq_one_letter_code
_entity_poly.pdbx_strand_id
1 'polypeptide(L)'
;MAGHQGMPNSSLRVLEEALGMGLTAAEDIAEAVAAEGAYYLEQVTITEASEDDYGYEEIPDDNFSIPEGEEDLAKATQMVQEQATDAFILEKKTVLPSKHAEPEVIQDFLCNFLIKMGMTRTLDCFQSEWYELIQKGLIELRDAETVPGVYSQNMLLENENKNLKKELKHYKQAAEYVIF
;
A
#
# COMPACT_ATOMS: atom_id res chain seq x y z
N MET A 1 -43.37 -38.15 20.24
CA MET A 1 -42.01 -38.37 19.70
C MET A 1 -41.63 -37.16 18.87
N ALA A 2 -40.94 -36.18 19.46
CA ALA A 2 -40.15 -35.16 18.76
C ALA A 2 -39.40 -34.35 19.84
N GLY A 3 -38.15 -34.71 20.12
CA GLY A 3 -37.24 -33.92 20.95
C GLY A 3 -36.29 -33.16 20.03
N HIS A 4 -36.32 -31.82 20.09
CA HIS A 4 -35.33 -31.00 19.41
C HIS A 4 -34.14 -30.77 20.35
N GLN A 5 -32.99 -31.18 19.84
CA GLN A 5 -31.64 -31.01 20.34
C GLN A 5 -31.31 -29.52 20.55
N GLY A 6 -30.79 -29.14 21.72
CA GLY A 6 -30.27 -27.81 22.00
C GLY A 6 -29.13 -27.89 23.02
N MET A 7 -27.90 -27.63 22.57
CA MET A 7 -26.68 -27.35 23.35
C MET A 7 -25.74 -26.51 22.45
N PRO A 8 -24.75 -25.73 22.94
CA PRO A 8 -24.30 -25.55 24.34
C PRO A 8 -24.05 -24.08 24.77
N ASN A 9 -24.33 -23.72 26.03
CA ASN A 9 -23.96 -22.42 26.64
C ASN A 9 -22.61 -22.44 27.39
N SER A 10 -21.74 -23.42 27.15
CA SER A 10 -20.51 -23.59 27.94
C SER A 10 -19.36 -22.68 27.49
N SER A 11 -19.30 -22.31 26.21
CA SER A 11 -18.14 -21.59 25.66
C SER A 11 -18.08 -20.11 26.05
N LEU A 12 -19.23 -19.48 26.33
CA LEU A 12 -19.27 -18.06 26.72
C LEU A 12 -18.78 -17.81 28.14
N ARG A 13 -19.11 -18.72 29.08
CA ARG A 13 -18.67 -18.59 30.48
C ARG A 13 -17.15 -18.75 30.63
N VAL A 14 -16.55 -19.61 29.80
CA VAL A 14 -15.09 -19.83 29.79
C VAL A 14 -14.33 -18.59 29.32
N LEU A 15 -14.90 -17.81 28.39
CA LEU A 15 -14.28 -16.57 27.89
C LEU A 15 -14.41 -15.41 28.89
N GLU A 16 -15.52 -15.34 29.62
CA GLU A 16 -15.78 -14.30 30.61
C GLU A 16 -14.82 -14.41 31.82
N GLU A 17 -14.51 -15.64 32.23
CA GLU A 17 -13.55 -15.93 33.32
C GLU A 17 -12.09 -15.70 32.88
N ALA A 18 -11.75 -16.00 31.63
CA ALA A 18 -10.41 -15.80 31.07
C ALA A 18 -10.03 -14.32 30.86
N LEU A 19 -11.02 -13.45 30.66
CA LEU A 19 -10.80 -12.02 30.42
C LEU A 19 -10.72 -11.18 31.70
N GLY A 20 -10.95 -11.77 32.89
CA GLY A 20 -10.88 -11.02 34.16
C GLY A 20 -11.77 -9.78 34.20
N MET A 21 -12.81 -9.72 33.36
CA MET A 21 -13.75 -8.61 33.27
C MET A 21 -14.82 -8.77 34.36
N GLY A 22 -14.36 -8.80 35.62
CA GLY A 22 -15.24 -8.56 36.75
C GLY A 22 -15.71 -7.11 36.67
N LEU A 23 -17.00 -6.92 36.42
CA LEU A 23 -17.68 -5.63 36.47
C LEU A 23 -17.48 -5.02 37.87
N THR A 24 -16.47 -4.16 38.03
CA THR A 24 -16.22 -3.41 39.26
C THR A 24 -16.56 -1.95 39.01
N ALA A 25 -17.73 -1.60 39.56
CA ALA A 25 -18.23 -0.29 39.95
C ALA A 25 -17.69 0.96 39.22
N ALA A 26 -18.53 1.52 38.36
CA ALA A 26 -18.39 2.83 37.75
C ALA A 26 -18.62 4.01 38.73
N GLU A 27 -18.30 3.87 40.02
CA GLU A 27 -18.72 4.84 41.06
C GLU A 27 -17.56 5.66 41.66
N ASP A 28 -16.28 5.31 41.39
CA ASP A 28 -15.14 5.95 42.08
C ASP A 28 -14.40 7.04 41.28
N ILE A 29 -14.86 7.42 40.08
CA ILE A 29 -14.18 8.45 39.25
C ILE A 29 -14.62 9.88 39.61
N ALA A 30 -15.74 10.05 40.34
CA ALA A 30 -16.26 11.38 40.68
C ALA A 30 -15.50 12.10 41.81
N GLU A 31 -14.72 11.38 42.61
CA GLU A 31 -14.14 11.90 43.87
C GLU A 31 -12.64 12.26 43.79
N ALA A 32 -12.03 12.15 42.60
CA ALA A 32 -10.60 12.44 42.41
C ALA A 32 -10.28 13.87 41.91
N VAL A 33 -11.28 14.71 41.63
CA VAL A 33 -11.08 16.05 41.02
C VAL A 33 -10.96 17.17 42.06
N ALA A 34 -11.15 16.89 43.35
CA ALA A 34 -11.27 17.91 44.39
C ALA A 34 -10.00 18.22 45.20
N ALA A 35 -8.84 17.61 44.88
CA ALA A 35 -7.63 17.78 45.68
C ALA A 35 -6.36 17.81 44.82
N GLU A 36 -6.07 18.96 44.19
CA GLU A 36 -4.76 19.66 44.24
C GLU A 36 -4.69 20.77 43.17
N GLY A 37 -4.52 22.02 43.63
CA GLY A 37 -4.09 23.15 42.81
C GLY A 37 -5.16 24.21 42.57
N ALA A 38 -5.28 25.19 43.47
CA ALA A 38 -5.90 26.47 43.12
C ALA A 38 -4.96 27.23 42.18
N TYR A 39 -5.39 27.48 40.94
CA TYR A 39 -4.62 28.27 39.96
C TYR A 39 -4.97 29.75 40.10
N TYR A 40 -3.94 30.60 40.16
CA TYR A 40 -4.09 32.07 40.16
C TYR A 40 -3.65 32.63 38.80
N LEU A 41 -4.44 33.54 38.23
CA LEU A 41 -4.07 34.27 37.03
C LEU A 41 -3.26 35.52 37.43
N GLU A 42 -2.02 35.60 36.95
CA GLU A 42 -1.18 36.79 37.09
C GLU A 42 -1.55 37.83 36.03
N GLN A 43 -1.88 39.05 36.45
CA GLN A 43 -2.11 40.15 35.51
C GLN A 43 -0.77 40.65 34.96
N VAL A 44 -0.44 40.26 33.72
CA VAL A 44 0.69 40.81 32.97
C VAL A 44 0.20 42.00 32.14
N THR A 45 0.82 43.16 32.32
CA THR A 45 0.59 44.35 31.49
C THR A 45 1.69 44.44 30.45
N ILE A 46 1.34 44.36 29.16
CA ILE A 46 2.30 44.53 28.06
C ILE A 46 2.55 46.03 27.89
N THR A 47 3.73 46.51 28.28
CA THR A 47 4.11 47.94 28.18
C THR A 47 4.97 48.26 26.95
N GLU A 48 5.21 47.30 26.07
CA GLU A 48 5.92 47.52 24.82
C GLU A 48 4.89 47.67 23.69
N ALA A 49 4.64 48.92 23.29
CA ALA A 49 4.00 49.18 22.00
C ALA A 49 4.99 48.69 20.94
N SER A 50 4.62 47.66 20.19
CA SER A 50 5.41 47.18 19.07
C SER A 50 5.77 48.36 18.17
N GLU A 51 7.06 48.55 17.91
CA GLU A 51 7.59 49.53 16.96
C GLU A 51 7.35 49.00 15.52
N ASP A 52 6.08 48.83 15.19
CA ASP A 52 5.62 48.33 13.89
C ASP A 52 5.35 49.55 12.98
N ASP A 53 6.42 50.25 12.61
CA ASP A 53 6.37 51.31 11.59
C ASP A 53 6.48 50.68 10.18
N TYR A 54 5.71 49.62 9.92
CA TYR A 54 5.52 49.14 8.57
C TYR A 54 4.36 49.91 7.94
N GLY A 55 4.71 50.85 7.07
CA GLY A 55 3.75 51.55 6.22
C GLY A 55 3.09 50.58 5.26
N TYR A 56 1.89 50.13 5.61
CA TYR A 56 1.05 49.34 4.72
C TYR A 56 0.65 50.20 3.51
N GLU A 57 1.04 49.76 2.31
CA GLU A 57 0.52 50.34 1.07
C GLU A 57 -0.90 49.82 0.83
N GLU A 58 -1.84 50.73 0.59
CA GLU A 58 -3.20 50.40 0.16
C GLU A 58 -3.12 49.86 -1.28
N ILE A 59 -3.35 48.56 -1.43
CA ILE A 59 -3.50 47.95 -2.75
C ILE A 59 -4.81 48.50 -3.34
N PRO A 60 -4.83 48.97 -4.61
CA PRO A 60 -6.06 49.40 -5.23
C PRO A 60 -7.12 48.30 -5.10
N ASP A 61 -8.33 48.67 -4.68
CA ASP A 61 -9.51 47.84 -4.80
C ASP A 61 -9.82 47.66 -6.30
N ASP A 62 -9.02 46.84 -6.98
CA ASP A 62 -9.45 46.23 -8.22
C ASP A 62 -10.62 45.34 -7.81
N ASN A 63 -11.83 45.87 -7.95
CA ASN A 63 -13.08 45.13 -7.88
C ASN A 63 -13.07 44.14 -9.05
N PHE A 64 -12.28 43.08 -8.90
CA PHE A 64 -12.41 41.84 -9.64
C PHE A 64 -13.72 41.23 -9.19
N SER A 65 -14.84 41.78 -9.68
CA SER A 65 -16.07 41.03 -9.71
C SER A 65 -15.77 39.78 -10.52
N ILE A 66 -15.57 38.67 -9.82
CA ILE A 66 -15.58 37.34 -10.41
C ILE A 66 -16.92 37.27 -11.16
N PRO A 67 -16.93 36.98 -12.47
CA PRO A 67 -18.17 36.89 -13.22
C PRO A 67 -19.10 35.89 -12.53
N GLU A 68 -20.16 36.39 -11.93
CA GLU A 68 -21.18 35.59 -11.26
C GLU A 68 -21.97 34.86 -12.36
N GLY A 69 -21.47 33.70 -12.77
CA GLY A 69 -22.05 33.01 -13.92
C GLY A 69 -21.59 31.59 -14.20
N GLU A 70 -20.57 31.07 -13.50
CA GLU A 70 -20.02 29.74 -13.84
C GLU A 70 -19.90 28.76 -12.67
N GLU A 71 -20.27 29.14 -11.44
CA GLU A 71 -20.31 28.26 -10.28
C GLU A 71 -21.76 27.78 -10.02
N ASP A 72 -22.22 26.84 -10.84
CA ASP A 72 -23.50 26.17 -10.63
C ASP A 72 -23.30 24.90 -9.77
N LEU A 73 -23.98 24.83 -8.63
CA LEU A 73 -23.99 23.65 -7.74
C LEU A 73 -24.38 22.37 -8.50
N ALA A 74 -25.27 22.48 -9.49
CA ALA A 74 -25.66 21.35 -10.33
C ALA A 74 -24.48 20.84 -11.16
N LYS A 75 -23.63 21.73 -11.68
CA LYS A 75 -22.43 21.37 -12.44
C LYS A 75 -21.37 20.73 -11.55
N ALA A 76 -21.19 21.23 -10.32
CA ALA A 76 -20.27 20.63 -9.34
C ALA A 76 -20.72 19.20 -8.94
N THR A 77 -22.01 19.02 -8.65
CA THR A 77 -22.55 17.69 -8.31
C THR A 77 -22.52 16.72 -9.49
N GLN A 78 -22.75 17.22 -10.71
CA GLN A 78 -22.59 16.45 -11.95
C GLN A 78 -21.14 15.99 -12.15
N MET A 79 -20.15 16.87 -11.99
CA MET A 79 -18.73 16.51 -12.12
C MET A 79 -18.29 15.46 -11.09
N VAL A 80 -18.75 15.57 -9.84
CA VAL A 80 -18.47 14.56 -8.80
C VAL A 80 -19.10 13.22 -9.15
N GLN A 81 -20.34 13.24 -9.65
CA GLN A 81 -21.04 12.03 -10.07
C GLN A 81 -20.38 11.37 -11.29
N GLU A 82 -19.96 12.17 -12.28
CA GLU A 82 -19.22 11.72 -13.46
C GLU A 82 -17.87 11.10 -13.05
N GLN A 83 -17.10 11.76 -12.16
CA GLN A 83 -15.87 11.19 -11.61
C GLN A 83 -16.09 9.89 -10.86
N ALA A 84 -17.15 9.78 -10.05
CA ALA A 84 -17.48 8.54 -9.36
C ALA A 84 -17.86 7.41 -10.34
N THR A 85 -18.56 7.77 -11.42
CA THR A 85 -18.96 6.82 -12.48
C THR A 85 -17.74 6.39 -13.29
N ASP A 86 -16.84 7.31 -13.63
CA ASP A 86 -15.59 7.03 -14.32
C ASP A 86 -14.67 6.18 -13.45
N ALA A 87 -14.55 6.48 -12.14
CA ALA A 87 -13.79 5.65 -11.20
C ALA A 87 -14.36 4.24 -11.09
N PHE A 88 -15.69 4.09 -11.05
CA PHE A 88 -16.36 2.79 -11.04
C PHE A 88 -16.18 2.03 -12.36
N ILE A 89 -16.25 2.71 -13.50
CA ILE A 89 -15.98 2.12 -14.82
C ILE A 89 -14.51 1.72 -14.92
N LEU A 90 -13.59 2.55 -14.42
CA LEU A 90 -12.17 2.25 -14.36
C LEU A 90 -11.97 1.01 -13.51
N GLU A 91 -12.49 0.97 -12.28
CA GLU A 91 -12.37 -0.17 -11.36
C GLU A 91 -12.94 -1.46 -11.96
N LYS A 92 -14.10 -1.39 -12.64
CA LYS A 92 -14.69 -2.54 -13.34
C LYS A 92 -13.94 -2.96 -14.60
N LYS A 93 -13.28 -2.03 -15.29
CA LYS A 93 -12.47 -2.31 -16.49
C LYS A 93 -11.02 -2.65 -16.15
N THR A 94 -10.53 -2.24 -14.99
CA THR A 94 -9.22 -2.51 -14.41
C THR A 94 -9.26 -3.63 -13.38
N VAL A 95 -10.27 -4.52 -13.45
CA VAL A 95 -10.04 -5.93 -13.09
C VAL A 95 -9.13 -6.53 -14.17
N LEU A 96 -7.97 -5.92 -14.38
CA LEU A 96 -6.80 -6.67 -14.72
C LEU A 96 -6.61 -7.56 -13.49
N PRO A 97 -6.67 -8.89 -13.62
CA PRO A 97 -6.09 -9.71 -12.57
C PRO A 97 -4.72 -9.10 -12.30
N SER A 98 -4.43 -8.82 -11.02
CA SER A 98 -3.04 -8.64 -10.57
C SER A 98 -2.21 -9.58 -11.43
N LYS A 99 -1.24 -9.04 -12.17
CA LYS A 99 -0.32 -9.85 -12.98
C LYS A 99 0.42 -10.77 -12.02
N HIS A 100 -0.25 -11.81 -11.58
CA HIS A 100 0.36 -13.02 -11.10
C HIS A 100 0.99 -13.55 -12.37
N ALA A 101 2.25 -13.18 -12.56
CA ALA A 101 3.11 -13.87 -13.49
C ALA A 101 2.87 -15.36 -13.23
N GLU A 102 2.35 -16.07 -14.23
CA GLU A 102 2.12 -17.49 -14.07
C GLU A 102 3.40 -18.09 -13.51
N PRO A 103 3.33 -18.76 -12.34
CA PRO A 103 4.55 -19.09 -11.65
C PRO A 103 5.42 -19.95 -12.57
N GLU A 104 6.70 -19.60 -12.69
CA GLU A 104 7.62 -20.33 -13.58
C GLU A 104 7.74 -21.78 -13.12
N VAL A 105 7.64 -22.71 -14.07
CA VAL A 105 7.91 -24.13 -13.82
C VAL A 105 9.37 -24.28 -13.44
N ILE A 106 9.70 -25.10 -12.43
CA ILE A 106 11.08 -25.30 -11.95
C ILE A 106 12.07 -25.59 -13.09
N GLN A 107 11.64 -26.35 -14.11
CA GLN A 107 12.46 -26.64 -15.28
C GLN A 107 12.93 -25.36 -16.00
N ASP A 108 12.00 -24.46 -16.30
CA ASP A 108 12.29 -23.21 -17.02
C ASP A 108 13.20 -22.31 -16.18
N PHE A 109 12.93 -22.24 -14.87
CA PHE A 109 13.75 -21.51 -13.93
C PHE A 109 15.21 -22.01 -13.91
N LEU A 110 15.42 -23.32 -13.81
CA LEU A 110 16.76 -23.91 -13.81
C LEU A 110 17.46 -23.69 -15.16
N CYS A 111 16.75 -23.84 -16.28
CA CYS A 111 17.32 -23.57 -17.60
C CYS A 111 17.76 -22.10 -17.71
N ASN A 112 16.88 -21.18 -17.33
CA ASN A 112 17.15 -19.74 -17.36
C ASN A 112 18.33 -19.37 -16.45
N PHE A 113 18.40 -19.97 -15.26
CA PHE A 113 19.52 -19.78 -14.34
C PHE A 113 20.85 -20.23 -14.94
N LEU A 114 20.89 -21.45 -15.49
CA LEU A 114 22.11 -22.00 -16.09
C LEU A 114 22.58 -21.17 -17.29
N ILE A 115 21.65 -20.68 -18.12
CA ILE A 115 21.94 -19.75 -19.23
C ILE A 115 22.49 -18.42 -18.70
N LYS A 116 21.83 -17.81 -17.71
CA LYS A 116 22.24 -16.52 -17.12
C LYS A 116 23.62 -16.59 -16.48
N MET A 117 23.98 -17.73 -15.92
CA MET A 117 25.29 -17.98 -15.31
C MET A 117 26.35 -18.47 -16.31
N GLY A 118 26.00 -18.70 -17.58
CA GLY A 118 26.92 -19.16 -18.62
C GLY A 118 27.37 -20.62 -18.47
N MET A 119 26.62 -21.44 -17.73
CA MET A 119 26.94 -22.84 -17.43
C MET A 119 26.40 -23.79 -18.51
N THR A 120 26.84 -23.62 -19.76
CA THR A 120 26.27 -24.33 -20.92
C THR A 120 26.44 -25.85 -20.85
N ARG A 121 27.60 -26.35 -20.41
CA ARG A 121 27.81 -27.80 -20.26
C ARG A 121 26.87 -28.42 -19.21
N THR A 122 26.63 -27.70 -18.12
CA THR A 122 25.69 -28.14 -17.07
C THR A 122 24.26 -28.11 -17.56
N LEU A 123 23.89 -27.12 -18.37
CA LEU A 123 22.60 -27.07 -19.04
C LEU A 123 22.39 -28.28 -19.96
N ASP A 124 23.36 -28.62 -20.79
CA ASP A 124 23.26 -29.74 -21.73
C ASP A 124 23.08 -31.08 -21.00
N CYS A 125 23.85 -31.31 -19.93
CA CYS A 125 23.70 -32.48 -19.07
C CYS A 125 22.31 -32.51 -18.40
N PHE A 126 21.90 -31.39 -17.80
CA PHE A 126 20.61 -31.29 -17.12
C PHE A 126 19.45 -31.59 -18.05
N GLN A 127 19.43 -30.99 -19.25
CA GLN A 127 18.38 -31.24 -20.23
C GLN A 127 18.34 -32.71 -20.66
N SER A 128 19.50 -33.32 -20.91
CA SER A 128 19.58 -34.74 -21.29
C SER A 128 19.02 -35.67 -20.22
N GLU A 129 19.43 -35.48 -18.96
CA GLU A 129 18.93 -36.27 -17.82
C GLU A 129 17.43 -36.04 -17.59
N TRP A 130 16.97 -34.80 -17.70
CA TRP A 130 15.56 -34.44 -17.55
C TRP A 130 14.68 -35.12 -18.60
N TYR A 131 15.08 -35.09 -19.87
CA TYR A 131 14.37 -35.80 -20.94
C TYR A 131 14.38 -37.32 -20.77
N GLU A 132 15.47 -37.88 -20.25
CA GLU A 132 15.55 -39.31 -19.93
C GLU A 132 14.59 -39.69 -18.79
N LEU A 133 14.51 -38.86 -17.76
CA LEU A 133 13.59 -39.04 -16.62
C LEU A 133 12.12 -38.94 -17.04
N ILE A 134 11.78 -38.01 -17.95
CA ILE A 134 10.45 -37.91 -18.56
C ILE A 134 10.12 -39.17 -19.35
N GLN A 135 11.03 -39.65 -20.20
CA GLN A 135 10.80 -40.87 -21.01
C GLN A 135 10.61 -42.12 -20.16
N LYS A 136 11.30 -42.20 -19.02
CA LYS A 136 11.13 -43.29 -18.04
C LYS A 136 9.87 -43.16 -17.19
N GLY A 137 9.12 -42.05 -17.30
CA GLY A 137 7.93 -41.78 -16.51
C GLY A 137 8.21 -41.53 -15.02
N LEU A 138 9.46 -41.16 -14.67
CA LEU A 138 9.87 -40.88 -13.29
C LEU A 138 9.49 -39.48 -12.83
N ILE A 139 9.25 -38.57 -13.79
CA ILE A 139 8.81 -37.20 -13.55
C ILE A 139 7.54 -36.98 -14.38
N GLU A 140 6.40 -36.75 -13.72
CA GLU A 140 5.20 -36.29 -14.39
C GLU A 140 5.30 -34.78 -14.63
N LEU A 141 5.05 -34.33 -15.86
CA LEU A 141 5.10 -32.91 -16.25
C LEU A 141 4.15 -32.02 -15.41
N ARG A 142 3.18 -32.62 -14.73
CA ARG A 142 2.20 -31.95 -13.87
C ARG A 142 2.63 -31.76 -12.42
N ASP A 143 3.64 -32.50 -11.95
CA ASP A 143 4.17 -32.41 -10.57
C ASP A 143 5.42 -31.52 -10.48
N ALA A 144 5.79 -30.84 -11.56
CA ALA A 144 6.80 -29.80 -11.51
C ALA A 144 6.26 -28.64 -10.66
N GLU A 145 6.60 -28.69 -9.37
CA GLU A 145 6.31 -27.63 -8.41
C GLU A 145 6.72 -26.28 -9.01
N THR A 146 5.98 -25.25 -8.66
CA THR A 146 6.21 -23.93 -9.23
C THR A 146 7.11 -23.10 -8.35
N VAL A 147 7.95 -22.25 -8.96
CA VAL A 147 8.96 -21.51 -8.20
C VAL A 147 8.27 -20.57 -7.20
N PRO A 148 8.69 -20.55 -5.91
CA PRO A 148 8.11 -19.68 -4.91
C PRO A 148 8.13 -18.21 -5.34
N GLY A 149 6.97 -17.56 -5.32
CA GLY A 149 6.77 -16.23 -5.93
C GLY A 149 7.69 -15.12 -5.42
N VAL A 150 8.16 -15.20 -4.16
CA VAL A 150 9.09 -14.21 -3.58
C VAL A 150 10.44 -14.21 -4.31
N TYR A 151 10.94 -15.38 -4.71
CA TYR A 151 12.19 -15.49 -5.47
C TYR A 151 12.04 -14.85 -6.85
N SER A 152 10.95 -15.18 -7.56
CA SER A 152 10.66 -14.61 -8.88
C SER A 152 10.49 -13.09 -8.79
N GLN A 153 9.84 -12.60 -7.73
CA GLN A 153 9.71 -11.17 -7.48
C GLN A 153 11.06 -10.48 -7.26
N ASN A 154 11.93 -11.07 -6.43
CA ASN A 154 13.28 -10.53 -6.21
C ASN A 154 14.09 -10.51 -7.52
N MET A 155 14.03 -11.57 -8.31
CA MET A 155 14.71 -11.63 -9.61
C MET A 155 14.22 -10.54 -10.57
N LEU A 156 12.92 -10.28 -10.61
CA LEU A 156 12.32 -9.22 -11.43
C LEU A 156 12.78 -7.83 -10.99
N LEU A 157 12.74 -7.57 -9.67
CA LEU A 157 13.21 -6.31 -9.08
C LEU A 157 14.71 -6.08 -9.29
N GLU A 158 15.53 -7.13 -9.25
CA GLU A 158 16.96 -7.05 -9.56
C GLU A 158 17.20 -6.66 -11.02
N ASN A 159 16.44 -7.25 -11.94
CA ASN A 159 16.55 -6.95 -13.37
C ASN A 159 16.10 -5.52 -13.69
N GLU A 160 14.99 -5.08 -13.08
CA GLU A 160 14.49 -3.71 -13.21
C GLU A 160 15.51 -2.70 -12.66
N ASN A 161 16.06 -2.95 -11.46
CA ASN A 161 17.12 -2.12 -10.90
C ASN A 161 18.35 -2.03 -11.82
N LYS A 162 18.75 -3.15 -12.43
CA LYS A 162 19.87 -3.19 -13.37
C LYS A 162 19.58 -2.33 -14.61
N ASN A 163 18.37 -2.41 -15.16
CA ASN A 163 17.95 -1.59 -16.29
C ASN A 163 17.87 -0.11 -15.93
N LEU A 164 17.20 0.24 -14.82
CA LEU A 164 17.10 1.63 -14.35
C LEU A 164 18.48 2.25 -14.10
N LYS A 165 19.41 1.50 -13.51
CA LYS A 165 20.80 1.96 -13.34
C LYS A 165 21.49 2.24 -14.67
N LYS A 166 21.23 1.41 -15.69
CA LYS A 166 21.77 1.59 -17.04
C LYS A 166 21.18 2.83 -17.70
N GLU A 167 19.86 3.00 -17.64
CA GLU A 167 19.15 4.17 -18.18
C GLU A 167 19.59 5.46 -17.49
N LEU A 168 19.69 5.46 -16.15
CA LEU A 168 20.19 6.61 -15.38
C LEU A 168 21.61 7.00 -15.83
N LYS A 169 22.50 6.03 -16.05
CA LYS A 169 23.83 6.30 -16.60
C LYS A 169 23.74 6.93 -18.00
N HIS A 170 22.86 6.44 -18.85
CA HIS A 170 22.64 7.01 -20.18
C HIS A 170 22.10 8.44 -20.12
N TYR A 171 21.12 8.72 -19.26
CA TYR A 171 20.58 10.06 -19.08
C TYR A 171 21.61 11.05 -18.54
N LYS A 172 22.43 10.63 -17.56
CA LYS A 172 23.54 11.46 -17.06
C LYS A 172 24.53 11.81 -18.16
N GLN A 173 24.92 10.82 -18.95
CA GLN A 173 25.84 11.03 -20.07
C GLN A 173 25.23 11.98 -21.12
N ALA A 174 23.95 11.81 -21.47
CA ALA A 174 23.27 12.71 -22.40
C ALA A 174 23.18 14.15 -21.86
N ALA A 175 22.88 14.33 -20.57
CA ALA A 175 22.84 15.65 -19.95
C ALA A 175 24.21 16.35 -19.95
N GLU A 176 25.31 15.62 -19.74
CA GLU A 176 26.68 16.16 -19.87
C GLU A 176 27.00 16.65 -21.29
N TYR A 177 26.42 16.04 -22.34
CA TYR A 177 26.59 16.48 -23.73
C TYR A 177 25.68 17.64 -24.15
N VAL A 178 24.68 18.00 -23.34
CA VAL A 178 23.68 19.04 -23.66
C VAL A 178 24.02 20.40 -23.04
N ILE A 179 25.04 20.47 -22.18
CA ILE A 179 25.56 21.75 -21.66
C ILE A 179 26.56 22.32 -22.68
N PHE A 180 26.06 23.15 -23.60
CA PHE A 180 26.83 24.09 -24.43
C PHE A 180 26.37 25.51 -24.13
#